data_AF-A0A225DI04-F1
#
_entry.id   AF-A0A225DI04-F1
#
_cell.length_a   1.000
_cell.length_b   1.000
_cell.length_c   1.000
_cell.angle_alpha   90.00
_cell.angle_beta   90.00
_cell.angle_gamma   90.00
#
_symmetry.space_group_name_H-M   'P 1'
#
loop_
_entity.id
_entity.type
_entity.pdbx_description
1 polymer ?
#
loop_
_entity_poly.entity_id
_entity_poly.type
_entity_poly.pdbx_seq_one_letter_code
_entity_poly.pdbx_strand_id
1 'polypeptide(L)'
;MRTLWLGAAAVLVSLTSAGAGRTADPFMPSTDVDKQAQKVAYAAANLGANLYNAGNHYACYRLYEGSLRALKVYLAHRTELVKIIDAKLEKTETLNTPEEKAFALREGLDAVLKAPVADK
;
A
#
# COMPACT_ATOMS: atom_id res chain seq x y z
N MET A 1 -28.01 -60.28 -46.20
CA MET A 1 -27.48 -60.09 -44.83
C MET A 1 -25.96 -60.07 -44.88
N ARG A 2 -25.34 -58.89 -44.68
CA ARG A 2 -23.96 -58.63 -44.19
C ARG A 2 -23.59 -57.19 -44.51
N THR A 3 -23.98 -56.29 -43.61
CA THR A 3 -23.31 -55.00 -43.37
C THR A 3 -21.93 -55.26 -42.76
N LEU A 4 -21.12 -54.18 -42.61
CA LEU A 4 -19.92 -53.99 -41.74
C LEU A 4 -18.59 -53.86 -42.55
N TRP A 5 -17.71 -52.84 -42.48
CA TRP A 5 -17.45 -51.69 -41.58
C TRP A 5 -16.78 -50.53 -42.35
N LEU A 6 -17.17 -49.28 -42.07
CA LEU A 6 -16.33 -48.09 -42.26
C LEU A 6 -15.83 -47.69 -40.87
N GLY A 7 -14.54 -47.93 -40.61
CA GLY A 7 -13.88 -47.48 -39.38
C GLY A 7 -13.43 -46.03 -39.53
N ALA A 8 -14.07 -45.12 -38.80
CA ALA A 8 -13.57 -43.76 -38.61
C ALA A 8 -13.00 -43.65 -37.19
N ALA A 9 -11.68 -43.57 -37.08
CA ALA A 9 -10.97 -43.31 -35.84
C ALA A 9 -11.12 -41.83 -35.46
N ALA A 10 -11.84 -41.54 -34.39
CA ALA A 10 -11.90 -40.21 -33.80
C ALA A 10 -10.75 -40.05 -32.80
N VAL A 11 -9.73 -39.27 -33.18
CA VAL A 11 -8.66 -38.84 -32.27
C VAL A 11 -9.20 -37.68 -31.41
N LEU A 12 -9.54 -37.98 -30.17
CA LEU A 12 -9.89 -36.99 -29.15
C LEU A 12 -8.60 -36.33 -28.63
N VAL A 13 -8.33 -35.11 -29.08
CA VAL A 13 -7.29 -34.25 -28.49
C VAL A 13 -7.84 -33.64 -27.21
N SER A 14 -7.45 -34.18 -26.07
CA SER A 14 -7.75 -33.61 -24.76
C SER A 14 -6.91 -32.35 -24.52
N LEU A 15 -7.52 -31.17 -24.59
CA LEU A 15 -6.95 -29.93 -24.05
C LEU A 15 -6.96 -30.03 -22.52
N THR A 16 -5.84 -30.43 -21.92
CA THR A 16 -5.62 -30.26 -20.49
C THR A 16 -5.19 -28.82 -20.23
N SER A 17 -6.13 -28.00 -19.78
CA SER A 17 -5.85 -26.67 -19.23
C SER A 17 -4.99 -26.82 -17.97
N ALA A 18 -3.68 -26.62 -18.12
CA ALA A 18 -2.77 -26.41 -17.01
C ALA A 18 -3.10 -25.06 -16.35
N GLY A 19 -4.13 -25.06 -15.50
CA GLY A 19 -4.33 -23.99 -14.53
C GLY A 19 -3.16 -24.05 -13.55
N ALA A 20 -2.12 -23.26 -13.81
CA ALA A 20 -1.10 -22.95 -12.82
C ALA A 20 -1.82 -22.36 -11.61
N GLY A 21 -1.97 -23.16 -10.56
CA GLY A 21 -2.47 -22.71 -9.28
C GLY A 21 -1.66 -21.48 -8.87
N ARG A 22 -2.32 -20.34 -8.76
CA ARG A 22 -1.78 -19.20 -8.03
C ARG A 22 -1.52 -19.72 -6.62
N THR A 23 -0.27 -20.00 -6.28
CA THR A 23 0.14 -20.11 -4.88
C THR A 23 -0.39 -18.84 -4.23
N ALA A 24 -1.35 -18.98 -3.31
CA ALA A 24 -1.85 -17.85 -2.56
C ALA A 24 -0.62 -17.15 -1.96
N ASP A 25 -0.37 -15.91 -2.36
CA ASP A 25 0.69 -15.11 -1.73
C ASP A 25 0.46 -15.20 -0.22
N PRO A 26 1.47 -15.55 0.58
CA PRO A 26 1.28 -15.67 2.01
C PRO A 26 0.79 -14.32 2.52
N PHE A 27 -0.44 -14.31 3.03
CA PHE A 27 -1.03 -13.15 3.67
C PHE A 27 -0.08 -12.67 4.77
N MET A 28 0.47 -11.47 4.64
CA MET A 28 1.29 -10.90 5.71
C MET A 28 0.39 -10.67 6.92
N PRO A 29 0.78 -11.14 8.12
CA PRO A 29 0.07 -10.80 9.34
C PRO A 29 -0.05 -9.28 9.49
N SER A 30 -1.20 -8.79 9.95
CA SER A 30 -1.44 -7.37 10.21
C SER A 30 -0.34 -6.74 11.07
N THR A 31 0.21 -7.50 12.02
CA THR A 31 1.31 -7.08 12.89
C THR A 31 2.61 -6.77 12.13
N ASP A 32 2.89 -7.51 11.05
CA ASP A 32 4.09 -7.28 10.22
C ASP A 32 3.87 -6.13 9.24
N VAL A 33 2.64 -5.98 8.72
CA VAL A 33 2.22 -4.83 7.93
C VAL A 33 2.38 -3.53 8.74
N ASP A 34 1.90 -3.51 9.99
CA ASP A 34 1.99 -2.35 10.87
C ASP A 34 3.45 -1.96 11.17
N LYS A 35 4.31 -2.94 11.48
CA LYS A 35 5.74 -2.70 11.70
C LYS A 35 6.42 -2.15 10.44
N GLN A 36 6.06 -2.68 9.27
CA GLN A 36 6.62 -2.20 8.02
C GLN A 36 6.16 -0.77 7.72
N ALA A 37 4.90 -0.44 7.99
CA ALA A 37 4.36 0.91 7.87
C ALA A 37 5.10 1.89 8.79
N GLN A 38 5.39 1.51 10.04
CA GLN A 38 6.18 2.33 10.96
C GLN A 38 7.59 2.61 10.44
N LYS A 39 8.27 1.60 9.87
CA LYS A 39 9.59 1.78 9.26
C LYS A 39 9.56 2.76 8.08
N VAL A 40 8.55 2.65 7.22
CA VAL A 40 8.36 3.56 6.09
C VAL A 40 8.08 4.99 6.58
N ALA A 41 7.20 5.15 7.57
CA ALA A 41 6.89 6.45 8.16
C ALA A 41 8.13 7.10 8.79
N TYR A 42 8.97 6.31 9.48
CA TYR A 42 10.22 6.77 10.08
C TYR A 42 11.21 7.25 9.01
N ALA A 43 11.40 6.45 7.95
CA ALA A 43 12.29 6.79 6.85
C ALA A 43 11.82 8.07 6.14
N ALA A 44 10.52 8.18 5.85
CA ALA A 44 9.94 9.38 5.24
C ALA A 44 10.16 10.60 6.15
N ALA A 45 9.86 10.50 7.44
CA ALA A 45 10.00 11.57 8.42
C ALA A 45 11.44 12.11 8.51
N ASN A 46 12.44 11.23 8.52
CA ASN A 46 13.84 11.62 8.55
C ASN A 46 14.30 12.27 7.24
N LEU A 47 13.97 11.64 6.10
CA LEU A 47 14.35 12.19 4.80
C LEU A 47 13.69 13.55 4.55
N GLY A 48 12.40 13.70 4.90
CA GLY A 48 11.71 14.98 4.79
C GLY A 48 12.26 16.03 5.76
N ALA A 49 12.66 15.67 6.97
CA ALA A 49 13.32 16.61 7.89
C ALA A 49 14.64 17.13 7.30
N ASN A 50 15.43 16.26 6.64
CA ASN A 50 16.64 16.70 5.94
C ASN A 50 16.33 17.67 4.79
N LEU A 51 15.32 17.36 3.97
CA LEU A 51 14.87 18.25 2.90
C LEU A 51 14.39 19.60 3.43
N TYR A 52 13.63 19.57 4.53
CA TYR A 52 13.12 20.77 5.18
C TYR A 52 14.26 21.66 5.70
N ASN A 53 15.19 21.07 6.46
CA ASN A 53 16.33 21.79 7.02
C ASN A 53 17.28 22.35 5.95
N ALA A 54 17.27 21.77 4.75
CA ALA A 54 17.98 22.29 3.58
C ALA A 54 17.23 23.43 2.85
N GLY A 55 16.08 23.89 3.37
CA GLY A 55 15.22 24.91 2.77
C GLY A 55 14.31 24.39 1.65
N ASN A 56 14.33 23.09 1.34
CA ASN A 56 13.48 22.49 0.32
C ASN A 56 12.15 22.02 0.90
N HIS A 57 11.35 22.98 1.36
CA HIS A 57 10.06 22.74 2.00
C HIS A 57 9.04 22.11 1.02
N TYR A 58 9.11 22.47 -0.27
CA TYR A 58 8.28 21.87 -1.32
C TYR A 58 8.52 20.37 -1.45
N ALA A 59 9.78 19.94 -1.58
CA ALA A 59 10.10 18.53 -1.67
C ALA A 59 9.76 17.77 -0.38
N CYS A 60 9.96 18.40 0.78
CA CYS A 60 9.58 17.81 2.08
C CYS A 60 8.09 17.46 2.12
N TYR A 61 7.19 18.43 1.86
CA TYR A 61 5.76 18.13 1.97
C TYR A 61 5.30 17.14 0.89
N ARG A 62 5.84 17.20 -0.34
CA ARG A 62 5.49 16.25 -1.41
C ARG A 62 5.92 14.82 -1.07
N LEU A 63 7.09 14.66 -0.45
CA LEU A 63 7.55 13.36 0.05
C LEU A 63 6.61 12.84 1.13
N TYR A 64 6.24 13.67 2.12
CA TYR A 64 5.30 13.26 3.17
C TYR A 64 3.93 12.91 2.59
N GLU A 65 3.42 13.71 1.67
CA GLU A 65 2.12 13.51 1.03
C GLU A 65 2.08 12.17 0.28
N GLY A 66 3.06 11.92 -0.59
CA GLY A 66 3.16 10.66 -1.32
C GLY A 66 3.30 9.45 -0.39
N SER A 67 4.10 9.58 0.67
CA SER A 67 4.27 8.53 1.67
C SER A 67 2.97 8.21 2.39
N LEU A 68 2.22 9.23 2.80
CA LEU A 68 0.94 9.06 3.49
C LEU A 68 -0.15 8.49 2.58
N ARG A 69 -0.20 8.88 1.30
CA ARG A 69 -1.12 8.27 0.33
C ARG A 69 -0.85 6.79 0.13
N ALA A 70 0.43 6.37 0.10
CA ALA A 70 0.79 4.96 0.04
C ALA A 70 0.45 4.23 1.35
N LEU A 71 0.80 4.82 2.50
CA LEU A 71 0.53 4.25 3.82
C LEU A 71 -0.97 4.10 4.08
N LYS A 72 -1.82 5.01 3.61
CA LYS A 72 -3.28 4.90 3.67
C LYS A 72 -3.77 3.58 3.09
N VAL A 73 -3.32 3.25 1.88
CA VAL A 73 -3.72 2.00 1.20
C VAL A 73 -3.15 0.79 1.93
N TYR A 74 -1.88 0.89 2.34
CA TYR A 74 -1.19 -0.20 3.02
C TYR A 74 -1.76 -0.51 4.42
N LEU A 75 -2.35 0.49 5.08
CA LEU A 75 -2.96 0.39 6.41
C LEU A 75 -4.50 0.32 6.35
N ALA A 76 -5.08 -0.19 5.27
CA ALA A 76 -6.55 -0.23 5.10
C ALA A 76 -7.28 -0.97 6.24
N HIS A 77 -6.62 -1.89 6.96
CA HIS A 77 -7.16 -2.57 8.14
C HIS A 77 -7.20 -1.69 9.40
N ARG A 78 -6.54 -0.53 9.41
CA ARG A 78 -6.44 0.40 10.55
C ARG A 78 -7.37 1.60 10.35
N THR A 79 -8.68 1.38 10.37
CA THR A 79 -9.70 2.39 10.02
C THR A 79 -9.51 3.75 10.71
N GLU A 80 -9.22 3.77 12.02
CA GLU A 80 -9.01 5.03 12.74
C GLU A 80 -7.72 5.75 12.32
N LEU A 81 -6.67 5.01 12.01
CA LEU A 81 -5.41 5.58 11.53
C LEU A 81 -5.57 6.12 10.09
N VAL A 82 -6.31 5.41 9.25
CA VAL A 82 -6.69 5.87 7.90
C VAL A 82 -7.44 7.20 7.97
N LYS A 83 -8.42 7.34 8.88
CA LYS A 83 -9.13 8.61 9.08
C LYS A 83 -8.19 9.75 9.49
N ILE A 84 -7.21 9.48 10.36
CA ILE A 84 -6.21 10.49 10.74
C ILE A 84 -5.39 10.91 9.52
N ILE A 85 -4.93 9.95 8.71
CA ILE A 85 -4.15 10.23 7.49
C ILE A 85 -4.98 11.08 6.53
N ASP A 86 -6.24 10.72 6.29
CA ASP A 86 -7.15 11.46 5.41
C ASP A 86 -7.35 12.90 5.89
N ALA A 87 -7.63 13.10 7.18
CA ALA A 87 -7.79 14.43 7.74
C ALA A 87 -6.52 15.30 7.57
N LYS A 88 -5.32 14.72 7.64
CA LYS A 88 -4.08 15.48 7.39
C LYS A 88 -3.89 15.80 5.92
N LEU A 89 -4.19 14.87 5.02
CA LEU A 89 -4.13 15.11 3.57
C LEU A 89 -5.12 16.22 3.17
N GLU A 90 -6.36 16.15 3.63
CA GLU A 90 -7.40 17.17 3.37
C GLU A 90 -7.00 18.53 3.96
N LYS A 91 -6.45 18.57 5.18
CA LYS A 91 -5.96 19.83 5.78
C LYS A 91 -4.94 20.54 4.90
N THR A 92 -4.13 19.84 4.09
CA THR A 92 -3.16 20.51 3.21
C THR A 92 -3.79 21.31 2.08
N GLU A 93 -5.05 21.05 1.74
CA GLU A 93 -5.78 21.79 0.71
C GLU A 93 -6.14 23.21 1.18
N THR A 94 -6.23 23.41 2.49
CA THR A 94 -6.54 24.72 3.10
C THR A 94 -5.30 25.52 3.48
N LEU A 95 -4.10 24.97 3.30
CA LEU A 95 -2.83 25.59 3.67
C LEU A 95 -2.15 26.18 2.44
N ASN A 96 -1.48 27.32 2.62
CA ASN A 96 -0.95 28.09 1.49
C ASN A 96 0.55 27.86 1.29
N THR A 97 1.28 27.57 2.35
CA THR A 97 2.74 27.43 2.29
C THR A 97 3.19 25.97 2.33
N PRO A 98 4.26 25.60 1.62
CA PRO A 98 4.90 24.29 1.73
C PRO A 98 5.25 23.90 3.17
N GLU A 99 5.62 24.86 4.00
CA GLU A 99 6.02 24.71 5.39
C GLU A 99 4.85 24.24 6.25
N GLU A 100 3.73 24.95 6.19
CA GLU A 100 2.50 24.58 6.89
C GLU A 100 2.03 23.19 6.47
N LYS A 101 2.09 22.88 5.17
CA LYS A 101 1.75 21.56 4.64
C LYS A 101 2.68 20.48 5.18
N ALA A 102 3.98 20.72 5.21
CA ALA A 102 4.96 19.78 5.75
C ALA A 102 4.69 19.48 7.24
N PHE A 103 4.41 20.49 8.06
CA PHE A 103 4.07 20.29 9.47
C PHE A 103 2.76 19.51 9.64
N ALA A 104 1.71 19.88 8.90
CA ALA A 104 0.42 19.18 8.95
C ALA A 104 0.56 17.69 8.58
N LEU A 105 1.35 17.38 7.55
CA LEU A 105 1.58 15.99 7.12
C LEU A 105 2.52 15.24 8.06
N ARG A 106 3.47 15.91 8.72
CA ARG A 106 4.33 15.28 9.71
C ARG A 106 3.53 14.69 10.86
N GLU A 107 2.46 15.36 11.29
CA GLU A 107 1.54 14.84 12.31
C GLU A 107 0.91 13.50 11.89
N GLY A 108 0.65 13.29 10.59
CA GLY A 108 0.15 12.03 10.06
C GLY A 108 1.18 10.91 10.13
N LEU A 109 2.44 11.20 9.78
CA LEU A 109 3.55 10.24 9.92
C LEU A 109 3.79 9.88 11.38
N ASP A 110 3.76 10.87 12.28
CA ASP A 110 3.91 10.65 13.72
C ASP A 110 2.77 9.81 14.30
N ALA A 111 1.55 9.96 13.78
CA ALA A 111 0.43 9.10 14.17
C ALA A 111 0.68 7.63 13.79
N VAL A 112 1.23 7.36 12.59
CA VAL A 112 1.62 6.00 12.17
C VAL A 112 2.73 5.46 13.07
N LEU A 113 3.74 6.28 13.39
CA LEU A 113 4.86 5.89 14.27
C LEU A 113 4.43 5.53 15.69
N LYS A 114 3.46 6.27 16.24
CA LYS A 114 2.97 6.10 17.62
C LYS A 114 1.84 5.09 17.73
N ALA A 115 1.24 4.67 16.62
CA ALA A 115 0.14 3.72 16.63
C ALA A 115 0.60 2.38 17.24
N PRO A 116 -0.19 1.76 18.13
CA PRO A 116 0.13 0.43 18.65
C PRO A 116 0.12 -0.57 17.48
N VAL A 117 1.03 -1.54 17.47
CA VAL A 117 1.00 -2.63 16.48
C VAL A 117 -0.21 -3.53 16.76
N ALA A 118 -0.88 -4.04 15.74
CA ALA A 118 -1.99 -4.98 15.93
C ALA A 118 -1.55 -6.20 16.76
N ASP A 119 -2.50 -6.77 17.50
CA ASP A 119 -2.30 -8.05 18.18
C ASP A 119 -2.22 -9.18 17.14
N LYS A 120 -1.50 -10.25 17.49
CA LYS A 120 -1.30 -11.42 16.62
C LYS A 120 -2.55 -12.29 16.50
#